data_AF-A0A821TEF5-F1
#
_entry.id   AF-A0A821TEF5-F1
#
_cell.length_a   1.000
_cell.length_b   1.000
_cell.length_c   1.000
_cell.angle_alpha   90.00
_cell.angle_beta   90.00
_cell.angle_gamma   90.00
#
_symmetry.space_group_name_H-M   'P 1'
#
loop_
_entity.id
_entity.type
_entity.pdbx_description
1 polymer ?
#
loop_
_entity_poly.entity_id
_entity_poly.type
_entity_poly.pdbx_seq_one_letter_code
_entity_poly.pdbx_strand_id
1 'polypeptide(L)'
;MSPSINAHLLEALNAASIQLNRYFSLFIFIFGFTGNILNILVLTERSLRSNRCVFLFLMSSITNLISIILGLIPRILSTNLINTPLKCYGKTTACRLLTDIIYSCFTISFPLIPMAVLGVLTLSNIRKRRSSTKTTMEKIDRYLRRMLLLQVISLILLIFPQAIHKVYFTMSSNKNKSQMQYDFDRFLYNFELLLPFIESALPFYIYTLAGGKVFRNALEKLLF
;
A
#
# COMPACT_ATOMS: atom_id res chain seq x y z
N MET A 1 38.56 0.25 -9.65
CA MET A 1 37.96 0.97 -8.50
C MET A 1 38.60 0.39 -7.25
N SER A 2 39.11 1.20 -6.31
CA SER A 2 39.88 0.67 -5.19
C SER A 2 38.99 -0.12 -4.21
N PRO A 3 39.49 -1.22 -3.62
CA PRO A 3 38.72 -2.05 -2.69
C PRO A 3 38.25 -1.29 -1.44
N SER A 4 38.94 -0.21 -1.04
CA SER A 4 38.54 0.63 0.10
C SER A 4 37.28 1.46 -0.17
N ILE A 5 37.08 1.99 -1.39
CA ILE A 5 35.90 2.78 -1.75
C ILE A 5 34.64 1.89 -1.69
N ASN A 6 34.75 0.64 -2.14
CA ASN A 6 33.62 -0.29 -2.14
C ASN A 6 33.18 -0.67 -0.73
N ALA A 7 34.11 -0.76 0.24
CA ALA A 7 33.81 -1.09 1.63
C ALA A 7 33.02 0.04 2.32
N HIS A 8 33.44 1.31 2.16
CA HIS A 8 32.72 2.45 2.73
C HIS A 8 31.33 2.63 2.11
N LEU A 9 31.22 2.44 0.78
CA LEU A 9 29.93 2.51 0.11
C LEU A 9 28.98 1.40 0.60
N LEU A 10 29.50 0.21 0.82
CA LEU A 10 28.73 -0.92 1.34
C LEU A 10 28.18 -0.65 2.74
N GLU A 11 29.03 -0.14 3.64
CA GLU A 11 28.62 0.23 5.00
C GLU A 11 27.54 1.30 4.98
N ALA A 12 27.70 2.32 4.13
CA ALA A 12 26.72 3.39 3.95
C ALA A 12 25.37 2.88 3.43
N LEU A 13 25.36 1.98 2.43
CA LEU A 13 24.13 1.39 1.89
C LEU A 13 23.39 0.55 2.94
N ASN A 14 24.12 -0.24 3.72
CA ASN A 14 23.52 -1.06 4.77
C ASN A 14 22.94 -0.18 5.89
N ALA A 15 23.69 0.83 6.34
CA ALA A 15 23.22 1.79 7.34
C ALA A 15 21.97 2.55 6.86
N ALA A 16 21.98 3.02 5.61
CA ALA A 16 20.83 3.67 4.99
C ALA A 16 19.62 2.73 4.92
N SER A 17 19.82 1.46 4.55
CA SER A 17 18.73 0.47 4.50
C SER A 17 18.08 0.25 5.87
N ILE A 18 18.89 0.17 6.93
CA ILE A 18 18.39 -0.01 8.31
C ILE A 18 17.60 1.23 8.76
N GLN A 19 18.14 2.43 8.56
CA GLN A 19 17.47 3.68 8.94
C GLN A 19 16.16 3.86 8.17
N LEU A 20 16.18 3.60 6.87
CA LEU A 20 15.00 3.68 6.01
C LEU A 20 13.91 2.70 6.47
N ASN A 21 14.26 1.44 6.70
CA ASN A 21 13.30 0.46 7.23
C ASN A 21 12.75 0.86 8.61
N ARG A 22 13.55 1.46 9.48
CA ARG A 22 13.12 1.81 10.84
C ARG A 22 12.21 3.04 10.86
N TYR A 23 12.70 4.17 10.36
CA TYR A 23 12.00 5.45 10.47
C TYR A 23 10.87 5.56 9.45
N PHE A 24 11.08 5.08 8.23
CA PHE A 24 10.06 5.19 7.20
C PHE A 24 8.89 4.24 7.46
N SER A 25 9.14 3.03 7.98
CA SER A 25 8.05 2.14 8.40
C SER A 25 7.24 2.72 9.54
N LEU A 26 7.87 3.36 10.54
CA LEU A 26 7.14 4.02 11.63
C LEU A 26 6.29 5.18 11.11
N PHE A 27 6.84 5.98 10.20
CA PHE A 27 6.10 7.05 9.53
C PHE A 27 4.87 6.49 8.79
N ILE A 28 5.06 5.49 7.93
CA ILE A 28 3.96 4.85 7.18
C ILE A 28 2.92 4.25 8.14
N PHE A 29 3.37 3.63 9.23
CA PHE A 29 2.47 3.05 10.23
C PHE A 29 1.56 4.12 10.85
N ILE A 30 2.13 5.20 11.37
CA ILE A 30 1.35 6.27 12.04
C ILE A 30 0.35 6.87 11.07
N PHE A 31 0.82 7.34 9.91
CA PHE A 31 -0.03 8.03 8.94
C PHE A 31 -1.04 7.10 8.26
N GLY A 32 -0.61 5.88 7.91
CA GLY A 32 -1.49 4.89 7.30
C GLY A 32 -2.54 4.36 8.26
N PHE A 33 -2.19 4.11 9.53
CA PHE A 33 -3.13 3.67 10.55
C PHE A 33 -4.19 4.73 10.83
N THR A 34 -3.75 5.96 11.16
CA THR A 34 -4.67 7.08 11.42
C THR A 34 -5.53 7.39 10.21
N GLY A 35 -4.95 7.45 9.00
CA GLY A 35 -5.68 7.73 7.77
C GLY A 35 -6.75 6.69 7.46
N ASN A 36 -6.43 5.39 7.58
CA ASN A 36 -7.41 4.33 7.32
C ASN A 36 -8.53 4.30 8.37
N ILE A 37 -8.25 4.61 9.65
CA ILE A 37 -9.30 4.76 10.66
C ILE A 37 -10.23 5.92 10.32
N LEU A 38 -9.68 7.10 9.99
CA LEU A 38 -10.49 8.25 9.61
C LEU A 38 -11.33 7.96 8.37
N ASN A 39 -10.78 7.27 7.36
CA ASN A 39 -11.53 6.82 6.20
C ASN A 39 -12.70 5.92 6.59
N ILE A 40 -12.47 4.92 7.44
CA ILE A 40 -13.52 4.01 7.90
C ILE A 40 -14.63 4.81 8.58
N LEU A 41 -14.29 5.73 9.48
CA LEU A 41 -15.27 6.55 10.19
C LEU A 41 -16.08 7.44 9.24
N VAL A 42 -15.42 8.15 8.32
CA VAL A 42 -16.06 9.03 7.34
C VAL A 42 -16.95 8.24 6.37
N LEU A 43 -16.44 7.14 5.80
CA LEU A 43 -17.20 6.31 4.85
C LEU A 43 -18.39 5.58 5.52
N THR A 44 -18.35 5.48 6.85
CA THR A 44 -19.43 4.94 7.68
C THR A 44 -20.51 5.99 7.99
N GLU A 45 -20.41 7.24 7.52
CA GLU A 45 -21.48 8.23 7.68
C GLU A 45 -22.73 7.84 6.86
N ARG A 46 -23.93 7.96 7.47
CA ARG A 46 -25.22 7.59 6.84
C ARG A 46 -25.46 8.27 5.48
N SER A 47 -24.95 9.50 5.31
CA SER A 47 -25.07 10.28 4.08
C SER A 47 -24.34 9.66 2.89
N LEU A 48 -23.29 8.86 3.14
CA LEU A 48 -22.42 8.26 2.12
C LEU A 48 -22.72 6.77 1.86
N ARG A 49 -23.26 6.03 2.85
CA ARG A 49 -23.51 4.57 2.77
C ARG A 49 -24.46 4.13 1.65
N SER A 50 -25.25 5.03 1.07
CA SER A 50 -26.20 4.68 0.00
C SER A 50 -25.51 4.28 -1.32
N ASN A 51 -24.23 4.62 -1.51
CA ASN A 51 -23.50 4.35 -2.75
C ASN A 51 -22.64 3.07 -2.65
N ARG A 52 -22.75 2.17 -3.64
CA ARG A 52 -21.97 0.92 -3.69
C ARG A 52 -20.46 1.16 -3.75
N CYS A 53 -19.99 2.25 -4.36
CA CYS A 53 -18.56 2.59 -4.39
C CYS A 53 -18.01 2.93 -2.99
N VAL A 54 -18.83 3.54 -2.14
CA VAL A 54 -18.43 3.85 -0.75
C VAL A 54 -18.17 2.58 0.03
N PHE A 55 -18.98 1.54 -0.18
CA PHE A 55 -18.74 0.22 0.39
C PHE A 55 -17.41 -0.38 -0.07
N LEU A 56 -17.04 -0.22 -1.34
CA LEU A 56 -15.73 -0.68 -1.85
C LEU A 56 -14.57 0.05 -1.17
N PHE A 57 -14.66 1.37 -1.06
CA PHE A 57 -13.64 2.17 -0.37
C PHE A 57 -13.54 1.83 1.12
N LEU A 58 -14.66 1.49 1.76
CA LEU A 58 -14.70 1.04 3.15
C LEU A 58 -13.99 -0.30 3.30
N MET A 59 -14.33 -1.29 2.48
CA MET A 59 -13.68 -2.60 2.50
C MET A 59 -12.18 -2.48 2.22
N SER A 60 -11.78 -1.65 1.26
CA SER A 60 -10.36 -1.39 0.99
C SER A 60 -9.65 -0.72 2.17
N SER A 61 -10.28 0.23 2.86
CA SER A 61 -9.68 0.87 4.05
C SER A 61 -9.50 -0.14 5.19
N ILE A 62 -10.46 -1.07 5.37
CA ILE A 62 -10.34 -2.17 6.33
C ILE A 62 -9.21 -3.12 5.94
N THR A 63 -9.14 -3.54 4.68
CA THR A 63 -8.06 -4.43 4.21
C THR A 63 -6.71 -3.75 4.38
N ASN A 64 -6.57 -2.48 4.00
CA ASN A 64 -5.32 -1.73 4.15
C ASN A 64 -4.89 -1.58 5.61
N LEU A 65 -5.84 -1.41 6.53
CA LEU A 65 -5.56 -1.41 7.96
C LEU A 65 -5.03 -2.76 8.43
N ILE A 66 -5.64 -3.86 7.99
CA ILE A 66 -5.17 -5.23 8.26
C ILE A 66 -3.76 -5.44 7.67
N SER A 67 -3.50 -4.96 6.44
CA SER A 67 -2.18 -5.00 5.80
C SER A 67 -1.11 -4.33 6.64
N ILE A 68 -1.39 -3.11 7.11
CA ILE A 68 -0.46 -2.33 7.93
C ILE A 68 -0.21 -3.03 9.27
N ILE A 69 -1.25 -3.52 9.94
CA ILE A 69 -1.13 -4.19 11.23
C ILE A 69 -0.36 -5.51 11.09
N LEU A 70 -0.76 -6.39 10.17
CA LEU A 70 -0.18 -7.72 10.05
C LEU A 70 1.17 -7.73 9.30
N GLY A 71 1.40 -6.78 8.39
CA GLY A 71 2.63 -6.72 7.59
C GLY A 71 3.70 -5.82 8.17
N LEU A 72 3.33 -4.61 8.63
CA LEU A 72 4.30 -3.59 9.02
C LEU A 72 4.76 -3.74 10.48
N ILE A 73 3.86 -4.15 11.40
CA ILE A 73 4.22 -4.33 12.82
C ILE A 73 5.32 -5.39 12.99
N PRO A 74 5.21 -6.62 12.42
CA PRO A 74 6.28 -7.60 12.56
C PRO A 74 7.63 -7.12 12.01
N ARG A 75 7.61 -6.27 10.98
CA ARG A 75 8.81 -5.69 10.38
C ARG A 75 9.44 -4.60 11.26
N ILE A 76 8.63 -3.77 11.90
CA ILE A 76 9.11 -2.80 12.89
C ILE A 76 9.72 -3.54 14.09
N LEU A 77 9.10 -4.63 14.54
CA LEU A 77 9.63 -5.43 15.64
C LEU A 77 10.94 -6.14 15.26
N SER A 78 11.04 -6.72 14.06
CA SER A 78 12.26 -7.43 13.62
C SER A 78 13.47 -6.52 13.43
N THR A 79 13.27 -5.23 13.17
CA THR A 79 14.36 -4.24 13.01
C THR A 79 14.83 -3.61 14.32
N ASN A 80 14.02 -3.66 15.39
CA ASN A 80 14.34 -3.05 16.69
C ASN A 80 14.83 -4.05 17.75
N LEU A 81 14.55 -5.35 17.61
CA LEU A 81 14.88 -6.36 18.61
C LEU A 81 16.09 -7.19 18.14
N ILE A 82 17.23 -7.01 18.81
CA ILE A 82 18.51 -7.66 18.46
C ILE A 82 18.51 -9.18 18.78
N ASN A 83 17.53 -9.71 19.54
CA ASN A 83 17.52 -11.12 19.98
C ASN A 83 16.09 -11.71 20.17
N THR A 84 15.13 -11.43 19.28
CA THR A 84 13.80 -12.05 19.39
C THR A 84 13.69 -13.39 18.64
N PRO A 85 12.97 -14.38 19.21
CA PRO A 85 12.80 -15.69 18.62
C PRO A 85 11.69 -15.70 17.55
N LEU A 86 11.68 -14.73 16.63
CA LEU A 86 10.86 -14.80 15.41
C LEU A 86 11.50 -15.83 14.45
N LYS A 87 11.62 -17.08 14.92
CA LYS A 87 12.40 -18.18 14.33
C LYS A 87 12.02 -18.52 12.87
N CYS A 88 10.87 -18.06 12.39
CA CYS A 88 10.42 -18.26 11.01
C CYS A 88 10.72 -17.08 10.07
N TYR A 89 10.86 -15.85 10.56
CA TYR A 89 10.99 -14.70 9.67
C TYR A 89 12.42 -14.60 9.13
N GLY A 90 12.63 -15.06 7.90
CA GLY A 90 13.87 -14.84 7.16
C GLY A 90 14.99 -15.87 7.39
N LYS A 91 14.75 -16.96 8.15
CA LYS A 91 15.78 -18.00 8.36
C LYS A 91 15.92 -18.97 7.18
N THR A 92 14.83 -19.25 6.47
CA THR A 92 14.83 -20.08 5.26
C THR A 92 14.19 -19.35 4.09
N THR A 93 14.79 -19.49 2.91
CA THR A 93 14.29 -18.90 1.66
C THR A 93 12.85 -19.31 1.39
N ALA A 94 12.49 -20.57 1.69
CA ALA A 94 11.13 -21.09 1.53
C ALA A 94 10.12 -20.42 2.47
N CYS A 95 10.47 -20.19 3.74
CA CYS A 95 9.55 -19.54 4.69
C CYS A 95 9.35 -18.06 4.34
N ARG A 96 10.42 -17.38 3.91
CA ARG A 96 10.33 -16.00 3.41
C ARG A 96 9.46 -15.91 2.15
N LEU A 97 9.66 -16.81 1.19
CA LEU A 97 8.89 -16.85 -0.04
C LEU A 97 7.40 -17.13 0.23
N LEU A 98 7.09 -18.08 1.11
CA LEU A 98 5.72 -18.45 1.47
C LEU A 98 5.00 -17.31 2.19
N THR A 99 5.67 -16.65 3.14
CA THR A 99 5.11 -15.49 3.85
C THR A 99 4.89 -14.32 2.89
N ASP A 100 5.87 -14.06 2.02
CA ASP A 100 5.81 -13.02 1.00
C ASP A 100 4.73 -13.31 -0.07
N ILE A 101 4.45 -14.56 -0.41
CA ILE A 101 3.41 -14.97 -1.37
C ILE A 101 2.04 -14.90 -0.71
N ILE A 102 1.87 -15.41 0.51
CA ILE A 102 0.60 -15.30 1.25
C ILE A 102 0.25 -13.81 1.44
N TYR A 103 1.23 -13.01 1.85
CA TYR A 103 1.05 -11.56 1.97
C TYR A 103 0.74 -10.91 0.61
N SER A 104 1.52 -11.16 -0.45
CA SER A 104 1.18 -10.59 -1.77
C SER A 104 -0.20 -11.04 -2.29
N CYS A 105 -0.59 -12.31 -2.15
CA CYS A 105 -1.87 -12.80 -2.66
C CYS A 105 -3.08 -12.28 -1.88
N PHE A 106 -3.02 -12.32 -0.55
CA PHE A 106 -4.16 -11.93 0.28
C PHE A 106 -4.25 -10.41 0.47
N THR A 107 -3.12 -9.72 0.47
CA THR A 107 -3.07 -8.31 0.83
C THR A 107 -3.12 -7.41 -0.40
N ILE A 108 -2.50 -7.85 -1.51
CA ILE A 108 -2.49 -7.09 -2.78
C ILE A 108 -3.61 -7.62 -3.68
N SER A 109 -3.64 -8.89 -4.06
CA SER A 109 -4.58 -9.35 -5.10
C SER A 109 -6.05 -9.34 -4.66
N PHE A 110 -6.35 -9.73 -3.42
CA PHE A 110 -7.72 -9.89 -2.94
C PHE A 110 -8.55 -8.59 -2.85
N PRO A 111 -8.03 -7.43 -2.38
CA PRO A 111 -8.81 -6.18 -2.42
C PRO A 111 -8.84 -5.53 -3.81
N LEU A 112 -7.80 -5.74 -4.63
CA LEU A 112 -7.63 -5.01 -5.88
C LEU A 112 -8.45 -5.56 -7.05
N ILE A 113 -8.54 -6.88 -7.17
CA ILE A 113 -9.32 -7.50 -8.25
C ILE A 113 -10.81 -7.13 -8.12
N PRO A 114 -11.44 -7.21 -6.94
CA PRO A 114 -12.81 -6.73 -6.75
C PRO A 114 -12.93 -5.22 -6.96
N MET A 115 -11.99 -4.40 -6.50
CA MET A 115 -12.02 -2.96 -6.73
C MET A 115 -11.97 -2.60 -8.22
N ALA A 116 -11.12 -3.28 -8.99
CA ALA A 116 -11.00 -3.06 -10.43
C ALA A 116 -12.26 -3.54 -11.17
N VAL A 117 -12.70 -4.77 -10.91
CA VAL A 117 -13.87 -5.36 -11.58
C VAL A 117 -15.15 -4.59 -11.23
N LEU A 118 -15.39 -4.34 -9.93
CA LEU A 118 -16.57 -3.61 -9.48
C LEU A 118 -16.48 -2.13 -9.86
N GLY A 119 -15.28 -1.55 -9.93
CA GLY A 119 -15.03 -0.23 -10.49
C GLY A 119 -15.48 -0.12 -11.94
N VAL A 120 -15.05 -1.06 -12.79
CA VAL A 120 -15.45 -1.14 -14.21
C VAL A 120 -16.96 -1.39 -14.36
N LEU A 121 -17.54 -2.30 -13.57
CA LEU A 121 -18.97 -2.57 -13.59
C LEU A 121 -19.79 -1.35 -13.14
N THR A 122 -19.31 -0.59 -12.15
CA THR A 122 -19.96 0.64 -11.69
C THR A 122 -19.90 1.72 -12.77
N LEU A 123 -18.77 1.86 -13.46
CA LEU A 123 -18.62 2.75 -14.61
C LEU A 123 -19.61 2.41 -15.74
N SER A 124 -19.73 1.12 -16.06
CA SER A 124 -20.66 0.63 -17.08
C SER A 124 -22.12 0.86 -16.70
N ASN A 125 -22.47 0.65 -15.43
CA ASN A 125 -23.84 0.89 -14.93
C ASN A 125 -24.20 2.38 -14.85
N ILE A 126 -23.26 3.25 -14.46
CA ILE A 126 -23.47 4.71 -14.44
C ILE A 126 -23.69 5.24 -15.85
N ARG A 127 -22.95 4.74 -16.85
CA ARG A 127 -23.18 5.10 -18.27
C ARG A 127 -24.60 4.74 -18.72
N LYS A 128 -25.16 3.63 -18.23
CA LYS A 128 -26.51 3.17 -18.55
C LYS A 128 -27.62 3.94 -17.80
N ARG A 129 -27.32 4.51 -16.63
CA ARG A 129 -28.28 5.23 -15.76
C ARG A 129 -28.36 6.75 -16.01
N ARG A 130 -27.61 7.25 -17.00
CA ARG A 130 -27.46 8.68 -17.33
C ARG A 130 -28.75 9.35 -17.86
N SER A 131 -29.83 8.59 -18.08
CA SER A 131 -31.07 9.15 -18.66
C SER A 131 -32.13 9.62 -17.66
N SER A 132 -31.90 9.60 -16.33
CA SER A 132 -33.02 9.90 -15.39
C SER A 132 -32.73 10.49 -13.98
N THR A 133 -31.50 10.82 -13.53
CA THR A 133 -31.30 11.15 -12.09
C THR A 133 -30.57 12.47 -11.76
N LYS A 134 -31.18 13.23 -10.84
CA LYS A 134 -30.76 14.41 -10.04
C LYS A 134 -29.25 14.77 -10.01
N THR A 135 -28.95 16.01 -10.39
CA THR A 135 -27.61 16.65 -10.51
C THR A 135 -26.64 16.49 -9.31
N THR A 136 -27.14 16.35 -8.08
CA THR A 136 -26.30 16.17 -6.88
C THR A 136 -25.64 14.79 -6.83
N MET A 137 -26.35 13.74 -7.22
CA MET A 137 -25.80 12.37 -7.22
C MET A 137 -24.72 12.22 -8.29
N GLU A 138 -24.90 12.88 -9.44
CA GLU A 138 -23.87 12.91 -10.49
C GLU A 138 -22.57 13.58 -10.03
N LYS A 139 -22.65 14.63 -9.20
CA LYS A 139 -21.45 15.29 -8.64
C LYS A 139 -20.69 14.32 -7.73
N ILE A 140 -21.37 13.63 -6.83
CA ILE A 140 -20.78 12.63 -5.93
C ILE A 140 -20.13 11.50 -6.73
N ASP A 141 -20.83 10.95 -7.72
CA ASP A 141 -20.29 9.89 -8.58
C ASP A 141 -19.04 10.33 -9.36
N ARG A 142 -18.97 11.59 -9.79
CA ARG A 142 -17.75 12.13 -10.42
C ARG A 142 -16.56 12.16 -9.44
N TYR A 143 -16.77 12.55 -8.18
CA TYR A 143 -15.72 12.54 -7.17
C TYR A 143 -15.26 11.11 -6.85
N LEU A 144 -16.20 10.20 -6.61
CA LEU A 144 -15.89 8.79 -6.33
C LEU A 144 -15.11 8.14 -7.48
N ARG A 145 -15.51 8.42 -8.74
CA ARG A 145 -14.76 7.96 -9.91
C ARG A 145 -13.34 8.52 -9.96
N ARG A 146 -13.17 9.82 -9.66
CA ARG A 146 -11.84 10.44 -9.63
C ARG A 146 -10.95 9.82 -8.55
N MET A 147 -11.50 9.59 -7.36
CA MET A 147 -10.78 8.90 -6.26
C MET A 147 -10.35 7.50 -6.68
N LEU A 148 -11.26 6.73 -7.29
CA LEU A 148 -10.96 5.38 -7.77
C LEU A 148 -9.84 5.37 -8.83
N LEU A 149 -9.90 6.30 -9.80
CA LEU A 149 -8.87 6.40 -10.84
C LEU A 149 -7.49 6.75 -10.24
N LEU A 150 -7.45 7.70 -9.30
CA LEU A 150 -6.21 8.05 -8.62
C LEU A 150 -5.65 6.89 -7.79
N GLN A 151 -6.53 6.10 -7.16
CA GLN A 151 -6.13 4.90 -6.44
C GLN A 151 -5.53 3.84 -7.38
N VAL A 152 -6.18 3.55 -8.51
CA VAL A 152 -5.66 2.61 -9.52
C VAL A 152 -4.33 3.08 -10.12
N ILE A 153 -4.19 4.39 -10.41
CA ILE A 153 -2.94 4.94 -10.91
C ILE A 153 -1.82 4.80 -9.87
N SER A 154 -2.10 5.17 -8.62
CA SER A 154 -1.12 5.05 -7.52
C SER A 154 -0.66 3.60 -7.36
N LEU A 155 -1.58 2.66 -7.54
CA LEU A 155 -1.28 1.25 -7.49
C LEU A 155 -0.32 0.78 -8.57
N ILE A 156 -0.61 1.16 -9.83
CA ILE A 156 0.24 0.80 -10.96
C ILE A 156 1.63 1.40 -10.74
N LEU A 157 1.73 2.63 -10.25
CA LEU A 157 3.02 3.29 -10.02
C LEU A 157 3.82 2.68 -8.86
N LEU A 158 3.16 2.23 -7.78
CA LEU A 158 3.86 1.79 -6.56
C LEU A 158 4.03 0.27 -6.46
N ILE A 159 3.05 -0.52 -6.92
CA ILE A 159 3.05 -1.98 -6.75
C ILE A 159 3.62 -2.70 -7.98
N PHE A 160 3.36 -2.19 -9.19
CA PHE A 160 3.81 -2.87 -10.40
C PHE A 160 5.35 -2.96 -10.51
N PRO A 161 6.14 -1.90 -10.21
CA PRO A 161 7.60 -2.01 -10.24
C PRO A 161 8.13 -3.04 -9.24
N GLN A 162 7.54 -3.09 -8.05
CA GLN A 162 7.90 -4.04 -7.01
C GLN A 162 7.63 -5.49 -7.44
N ALA A 163 6.49 -5.75 -8.09
CA ALA A 163 6.17 -7.07 -8.61
C ALA A 163 7.20 -7.52 -9.68
N ILE A 164 7.55 -6.63 -10.61
CA ILE A 164 8.55 -6.91 -11.65
C ILE A 164 9.92 -7.21 -11.01
N HIS A 165 10.40 -6.34 -10.12
CA HIS A 165 11.72 -6.52 -9.54
C HIS A 165 11.80 -7.78 -8.68
N LYS A 166 10.75 -8.12 -7.92
CA LYS A 166 10.70 -9.37 -7.15
C LYS A 166 10.80 -10.62 -8.04
N VAL A 167 10.11 -10.63 -9.18
CA VAL A 167 10.22 -11.72 -10.17
C VAL A 167 11.64 -11.77 -10.74
N TYR A 168 12.18 -10.63 -11.17
CA TYR A 168 13.53 -10.53 -11.70
C TYR A 168 14.59 -11.01 -10.70
N PHE A 169 14.52 -10.57 -9.45
CA PHE A 169 15.44 -10.94 -8.38
C PHE A 169 15.40 -12.45 -8.11
N THR A 170 14.19 -13.03 -8.05
CA THR A 170 14.00 -14.47 -7.85
C THR A 170 14.64 -15.28 -8.99
N MET A 171 14.41 -14.89 -10.25
CA MET A 171 15.00 -15.57 -11.40
C MET A 171 16.51 -15.37 -11.51
N SER A 172 17.03 -14.22 -11.10
CA SER A 172 18.45 -13.89 -11.16
C SER A 172 19.25 -14.41 -9.97
N SER A 173 18.62 -15.06 -8.98
CA SER A 173 19.27 -15.54 -7.75
C SER A 173 20.32 -16.65 -7.99
N ASN A 174 20.32 -17.29 -9.16
CA ASN A 174 21.25 -18.39 -9.50
C ASN A 174 22.49 -17.95 -10.31
N LYS A 175 22.72 -16.64 -10.47
CA LYS A 175 23.90 -16.12 -11.18
C LYS A 175 24.98 -15.66 -10.19
N ASN A 176 26.25 -15.84 -10.54
CA ASN A 176 27.40 -15.31 -9.79
C ASN A 176 27.39 -13.77 -9.82
N LYS A 177 26.69 -13.14 -8.86
CA LYS A 177 26.68 -11.69 -8.66
C LYS A 177 27.87 -11.28 -7.80
N SER A 178 28.41 -10.09 -8.05
CA SER A 178 29.41 -9.49 -7.15
C SER A 178 28.77 -9.11 -5.81
N GLN A 179 29.57 -9.04 -4.73
CA GLN A 179 29.11 -8.63 -3.40
C GLN A 179 28.38 -7.27 -3.45
N MET A 180 28.94 -6.30 -4.16
CA MET A 180 28.34 -4.97 -4.33
C MET A 180 26.95 -5.02 -4.98
N GLN A 181 26.77 -5.87 -6.00
CA GLN A 181 25.45 -6.04 -6.64
C GLN A 181 24.43 -6.66 -5.68
N TYR A 182 24.84 -7.66 -4.89
CA TYR A 182 23.96 -8.29 -3.92
C TYR A 182 23.44 -7.28 -2.87
N ASP A 183 24.32 -6.44 -2.36
CA ASP A 183 23.96 -5.47 -1.32
C ASP A 183 23.12 -4.30 -1.86
N PHE A 184 23.40 -3.86 -3.09
CA PHE A 184 22.55 -2.89 -3.77
C PHE A 184 21.16 -3.45 -4.06
N ASP A 185 21.08 -4.68 -4.58
CA ASP A 185 19.80 -5.36 -4.81
C ASP A 185 19.02 -5.52 -3.50
N ARG A 186 19.71 -5.82 -2.39
CA ARG A 186 19.11 -5.91 -1.05
C ARG A 186 18.58 -4.57 -0.57
N PHE A 187 19.31 -3.47 -0.80
CA PHE A 187 18.85 -2.12 -0.49
C PHE A 187 17.58 -1.79 -1.28
N LEU A 188 17.59 -2.00 -2.61
CA LEU A 188 16.43 -1.77 -3.46
C LEU A 188 15.22 -2.61 -3.04
N TYR A 189 15.44 -3.90 -2.77
CA TYR A 189 14.38 -4.79 -2.30
C TYR A 189 13.78 -4.29 -0.97
N ASN A 190 14.60 -3.85 -0.02
CA ASN A 190 14.11 -3.30 1.25
C ASN A 190 13.28 -2.02 1.06
N PHE A 191 13.73 -1.13 0.17
CA PHE A 191 12.98 0.07 -0.21
C PHE A 191 11.65 -0.28 -0.87
N GLU A 192 11.67 -1.16 -1.86
CA GLU A 192 10.47 -1.57 -2.61
C GLU A 192 9.46 -2.30 -1.74
N LEU A 193 9.91 -3.09 -0.77
CA LEU A 193 9.02 -3.72 0.20
C LEU A 193 8.22 -2.69 1.00
N LEU A 194 8.59 -1.41 1.06
CA LEU A 194 7.81 -0.36 1.72
C LEU A 194 6.73 0.23 0.82
N LEU A 195 6.88 0.13 -0.51
CA LEU A 195 5.93 0.73 -1.47
C LEU A 195 4.49 0.21 -1.32
N PRO A 196 4.22 -1.10 -1.10
CA PRO A 196 2.87 -1.56 -0.85
C PRO A 196 2.24 -0.97 0.43
N PHE A 197 3.04 -0.70 1.46
CA PHE A 197 2.54 -0.06 2.68
C PHE A 197 2.25 1.43 2.48
N ILE A 198 3.04 2.10 1.64
CA ILE A 198 2.74 3.48 1.20
C ILE A 198 1.42 3.49 0.42
N GLU A 199 1.24 2.55 -0.51
CA GLU A 199 -0.03 2.40 -1.23
C GLU A 199 -1.19 2.18 -0.27
N SER A 200 -1.02 1.36 0.77
CA SER A 200 -2.05 1.15 1.80
C SER A 200 -2.34 2.39 2.65
N ALA A 201 -1.40 3.33 2.77
CA ALA A 201 -1.55 4.59 3.51
C ALA A 201 -2.14 5.74 2.66
N LEU A 202 -2.01 5.68 1.34
CA LEU A 202 -2.46 6.75 0.42
C LEU A 202 -3.97 7.02 0.36
N PRO A 203 -4.90 6.06 0.54
CA PRO A 203 -6.32 6.27 0.31
C PRO A 203 -6.89 7.44 1.09
N PHE A 204 -6.45 7.67 2.34
CA PHE A 204 -6.92 8.82 3.13
C PHE A 204 -6.61 10.16 2.46
N TYR A 205 -5.38 10.31 1.96
CA TYR A 205 -4.96 11.52 1.27
C TYR A 205 -5.69 11.68 -0.06
N ILE A 206 -5.84 10.58 -0.82
CA ILE A 206 -6.61 10.59 -2.07
C ILE A 206 -8.06 10.98 -1.80
N TYR A 207 -8.69 10.43 -0.77
CA TYR A 207 -10.10 10.67 -0.47
C TYR A 207 -10.34 12.10 0.04
N THR A 208 -9.45 12.61 0.90
CA THR A 208 -9.55 13.97 1.43
C THR A 208 -9.28 15.03 0.36
N LEU A 209 -8.29 14.80 -0.51
CA LEU A 209 -7.92 15.75 -1.56
C LEU A 209 -8.87 15.68 -2.76
N ALA A 210 -9.21 14.48 -3.23
CA ALA A 210 -9.99 14.28 -4.45
C ALA A 210 -11.50 14.06 -4.23
N GLY A 211 -11.93 13.70 -3.02
CA GLY A 211 -13.34 13.48 -2.66
C GLY A 211 -14.19 14.75 -2.54
N GLY A 212 -13.58 15.93 -2.69
CA GLY A 212 -14.26 17.22 -2.75
C GLY A 212 -14.86 17.65 -1.41
N LYS A 213 -15.78 18.63 -1.47
CA LYS A 213 -16.39 19.22 -0.25
C LYS A 213 -17.20 18.20 0.55
N VAL A 214 -17.80 17.19 -0.10
CA VAL A 214 -18.62 16.20 0.60
C VAL A 214 -17.78 15.41 1.62
N PHE A 215 -16.61 14.93 1.20
CA PHE A 215 -15.72 14.16 2.07
C PHE A 215 -15.10 15.03 3.16
N ARG A 216 -14.71 16.28 2.82
CA ARG A 216 -14.14 17.23 3.78
C ARG A 216 -15.16 17.66 4.83
N ASN A 217 -16.40 17.93 4.44
CA ASN A 217 -17.46 18.28 5.38
C ASN A 217 -17.79 17.10 6.32
N ALA A 218 -17.75 15.87 5.80
CA ALA A 218 -17.93 14.66 6.62
C ALA A 218 -16.79 14.51 7.65
N LEU A 219 -15.55 14.77 7.24
CA LEU A 219 -14.40 14.78 8.13
C LEU A 219 -14.46 15.92 9.16
N GLU A 220 -14.86 17.13 8.76
CA GLU A 220 -15.02 18.27 9.67
C GLU A 220 -16.04 17.97 10.76
N LYS A 221 -17.22 17.41 10.42
CA LYS A 221 -18.24 16.99 11.40
C LYS A 221 -17.77 15.91 12.38
N LEU A 222 -16.73 15.16 12.01
CA LEU A 222 -16.17 14.13 12.88
C LEU A 222 -15.15 14.71 13.86
N LEU A 223 -14.50 15.81 13.48
CA LEU A 223 -13.44 16.44 14.26
C LEU A 223 -13.94 17.59 15.14
N PHE A 224 -15.07 18.21 14.79
CA PHE A 224 -15.68 19.36 15.46
C PHE A 224 -17.18 19.14 15.67
#